data_AF-A0A4Q2LLF7-F1
#
_entry.id   AF-A0A4Q2LLF7-F1
#
_cell.length_a   1.000
_cell.length_b   1.000
_cell.length_c   1.000
_cell.angle_alpha   90.00
_cell.angle_beta   90.00
_cell.angle_gamma   90.00
#
_symmetry.space_group_name_H-M   'P 1'
#
loop_
_entity.id
_entity.type
_entity.pdbx_description
1 polymer ?
#
loop_
_entity_poly.entity_id
_entity_poly.type
_entity_poly.pdbx_seq_one_letter_code
_entity_poly.pdbx_strand_id
1 'polypeptide(L)'
;MTTSDKPTERLWIKWLLVPAAVLIMYALKLRERMYRYRPDNPFSDWNVVFIPYASGDFHIGNTSTDYPRAGGARPRHVKHNGRNNVQEALQWIYRNFDTPDKLLITGSSAGGFGSAFWASEIANHYEQAEIYHLSDSSFLASDNWPAIVNQNWQADFRQQFSYPMEADMIASAFRANGTNMPARAVLMHACTTHDKVLASFQNRLNGQGDEIDR
;
A
#
# COMPACT_ATOMS: atom_id res chain seq x y z
N MET A 1 -27.42 11.84 45.06
CA MET A 1 -26.95 10.47 44.72
C MET A 1 -26.93 10.36 43.22
N THR A 2 -25.78 10.63 42.61
CA THR A 2 -25.54 10.48 41.17
C THR A 2 -24.74 9.20 40.97
N THR A 3 -25.31 8.28 40.20
CA THR A 3 -24.71 7.01 39.81
C THR A 3 -23.53 7.29 38.88
N SER A 4 -22.32 6.98 39.36
CA SER A 4 -21.11 6.97 38.53
C SER A 4 -21.09 5.66 37.74
N ASP A 5 -21.63 5.69 36.53
CA ASP A 5 -21.37 4.64 35.55
C ASP A 5 -19.96 4.85 35.00
N LYS A 6 -19.03 4.00 35.46
CA LYS A 6 -17.71 3.86 34.84
C LYS A 6 -17.92 3.24 33.45
N PRO A 7 -17.35 3.81 32.37
CA PRO A 7 -17.37 3.13 31.09
C PRO A 7 -16.54 1.84 31.19
N THR A 8 -17.16 0.74 30.80
CA THR A 8 -16.61 -0.60 30.71
C THR A 8 -15.29 -0.61 29.92
N GLU A 9 -14.24 -1.14 30.55
CA GLU A 9 -12.92 -1.32 29.94
C GLU A 9 -13.05 -2.13 28.64
N ARG A 10 -12.87 -1.48 27.49
CA ARG A 10 -12.63 -2.19 26.22
C ARG A 10 -11.18 -2.65 26.20
N LEU A 11 -11.00 -3.97 26.07
CA LEU A 11 -9.74 -4.69 25.99
C LEU A 11 -8.77 -4.03 25.00
N TRP A 12 -7.72 -3.42 25.54
CA TRP A 12 -6.57 -2.93 24.81
C TRP A 12 -5.56 -4.07 24.68
N ILE A 13 -5.55 -4.79 23.56
CA ILE A 13 -4.49 -5.77 23.30
C ILE A 13 -3.33 -5.08 22.59
N LYS A 14 -2.20 -4.97 23.31
CA LYS A 14 -0.91 -4.48 22.84
C LYS A 14 -0.03 -5.67 22.47
N TRP A 15 0.38 -5.80 21.20
CA TRP A 15 1.62 -6.49 20.85
C TRP A 15 2.32 -5.80 19.67
N LEU A 16 3.64 -5.64 19.81
CA LEU A 16 4.59 -5.12 18.83
C LEU A 16 5.72 -6.16 18.73
N LEU A 17 6.00 -6.65 17.53
CA LEU A 17 7.19 -7.43 17.21
C LEU A 17 7.61 -7.09 15.77
N VAL A 18 8.81 -6.52 15.61
CA VAL A 18 9.35 -5.97 14.35
C VAL A 18 10.81 -6.36 14.19
N PRO A 19 11.25 -6.68 12.96
CA PRO A 19 12.57 -6.28 12.51
C PRO A 19 12.54 -5.39 11.26
N ALA A 20 13.33 -4.30 11.32
CA ALA A 20 13.82 -3.38 10.27
C ALA A 20 13.37 -1.91 10.41
N ALA A 21 14.35 -1.05 10.72
CA ALA A 21 14.24 0.28 11.31
C ALA A 21 13.53 1.38 10.48
N VAL A 22 13.08 1.11 9.25
CA VAL A 22 12.38 2.09 8.40
C VAL A 22 10.85 1.97 8.54
N LEU A 23 10.32 0.77 8.80
CA LEU A 23 8.88 0.52 9.01
C LEU A 23 8.37 1.06 10.35
N ILE A 24 9.20 1.01 11.40
CA ILE A 24 8.84 1.43 12.76
C ILE A 24 8.49 2.92 12.78
N MET A 25 9.30 3.78 12.16
CA MET A 25 9.02 5.21 12.14
C MET A 25 7.74 5.57 11.38
N TYR A 26 7.41 4.82 10.31
CA TYR A 26 6.22 5.09 9.50
C TYR A 26 4.94 4.65 10.20
N ALA A 27 4.93 3.43 10.76
CA ALA A 27 3.82 2.94 11.58
C ALA A 27 3.63 3.79 12.84
N LEU A 28 4.71 4.25 13.48
CA LEU A 28 4.63 5.16 14.63
C LEU A 28 4.14 6.56 14.25
N LYS A 29 4.59 7.14 13.12
CA LYS A 29 4.10 8.45 12.65
C LYS A 29 2.63 8.40 12.19
N LEU A 30 2.22 7.35 11.50
CA LEU A 30 0.81 7.10 11.17
C LEU A 30 -0.01 6.89 12.46
N ARG A 31 0.54 6.14 13.42
CA ARG A 31 -0.06 5.99 14.75
C ARG A 31 -0.16 7.29 15.52
N GLU A 32 0.79 8.20 15.39
CA GLU A 32 0.75 9.50 16.06
C GLU A 32 -0.22 10.49 15.41
N ARG A 33 -0.51 10.34 14.11
CA ARG A 33 -1.43 11.20 13.35
C ARG A 33 -2.77 10.51 13.12
N MET A 34 -2.85 9.65 12.11
CA MET A 34 -4.10 9.02 11.66
C MET A 34 -4.69 8.05 12.68
N TYR A 35 -3.88 7.34 13.47
CA TYR A 35 -4.40 6.32 14.42
C TYR A 35 -4.34 6.75 15.88
N ARG A 36 -4.05 8.02 16.16
CA ARG A 36 -4.06 8.53 17.54
C ARG A 36 -5.46 8.97 17.88
N TYR A 37 -5.99 8.48 19.00
CA TYR A 37 -7.20 9.04 19.58
C TYR A 37 -6.91 10.50 19.99
N ARG A 38 -7.47 11.43 19.24
CA ARG A 38 -7.52 12.86 19.55
C ARG A 38 -8.89 13.39 19.12
N PRO A 39 -9.48 14.36 19.84
CA PRO A 39 -10.80 14.90 19.50
C PRO A 39 -10.89 15.51 18.09
N ASP A 40 -9.75 15.93 17.52
CA ASP A 40 -9.63 16.56 16.20
C ASP A 40 -9.25 15.58 15.08
N ASN A 41 -9.00 14.31 15.39
CA ASN A 41 -8.68 13.31 14.38
C ASN A 41 -9.97 12.67 13.82
N PRO A 42 -10.30 12.88 12.53
CA PRO A 42 -11.53 12.34 11.92
C PRO A 42 -11.53 10.80 11.81
N PHE A 43 -10.40 10.14 12.09
CA PHE A 43 -10.24 8.68 12.08
C PHE A 43 -10.16 8.06 13.49
N SER A 44 -10.40 8.85 14.55
CA SER A 44 -10.13 8.44 15.94
C SER A 44 -10.97 7.24 16.42
N ASP A 45 -12.12 7.00 15.80
CA ASP A 45 -13.06 5.91 16.06
C ASP A 45 -13.05 4.81 14.98
N TRP A 46 -12.15 4.90 13.99
CA TRP A 46 -12.07 3.93 12.91
C TRP A 46 -11.33 2.66 13.34
N ASN A 47 -11.76 1.52 12.79
CA ASN A 47 -10.92 0.32 12.76
C ASN A 47 -9.79 0.52 11.76
N VAL A 48 -8.57 0.13 12.15
CA VAL A 48 -7.38 0.30 11.32
C VAL A 48 -6.72 -1.06 11.16
N VAL A 49 -6.52 -1.46 9.91
CA VAL A 49 -5.69 -2.62 9.56
C VAL A 49 -4.50 -2.12 8.75
N PHE A 50 -3.30 -2.49 9.19
CA PHE A 50 -2.05 -2.11 8.53
C PHE A 50 -1.37 -3.35 7.96
N ILE A 51 -1.11 -3.35 6.66
CA ILE A 51 -0.38 -4.44 5.97
C ILE A 51 1.08 -3.98 5.80
N PRO A 52 2.05 -4.57 6.54
CA PRO A 52 3.45 -4.17 6.45
C PRO A 52 4.05 -4.47 5.07
N TYR A 53 4.93 -3.57 4.60
CA TYR A 53 5.66 -3.75 3.35
C TYR A 53 7.11 -4.19 3.60
N ALA A 54 7.42 -5.45 3.30
CA ALA A 54 8.76 -6.02 3.44
C ALA A 54 9.23 -6.82 2.20
N SER A 55 8.41 -6.85 1.14
CA SER A 55 8.60 -7.72 -0.02
C SER A 55 9.28 -7.03 -1.21
N GLY A 56 9.39 -5.70 -1.22
CA GLY A 56 10.14 -4.98 -2.26
C GLY A 56 9.53 -5.06 -3.68
N ASP A 57 8.24 -5.34 -3.77
CA ASP A 57 7.49 -5.66 -4.99
C ASP A 57 6.13 -4.94 -5.09
N PHE A 58 5.97 -3.78 -4.46
CA PHE A 58 4.70 -3.02 -4.40
C PHE A 58 3.47 -3.84 -3.98
N HIS A 59 3.67 -4.86 -3.15
CA HIS A 59 2.61 -5.76 -2.69
C HIS A 59 2.00 -6.67 -3.78
N ILE A 60 2.72 -6.91 -4.89
CA ILE A 60 2.18 -7.69 -6.02
C ILE A 60 3.02 -8.90 -6.42
N GLY A 61 4.24 -9.02 -5.91
CA GLY A 61 5.13 -10.13 -6.26
C GLY A 61 4.70 -11.47 -5.67
N ASN A 62 5.12 -12.54 -6.34
CA ASN A 62 4.88 -13.92 -5.93
C ASN A 62 6.06 -14.85 -6.29
N THR A 63 7.27 -14.49 -5.86
CA THR A 63 8.46 -15.27 -6.16
C THR A 63 9.61 -15.05 -5.17
N SER A 64 10.70 -15.77 -5.36
CA SER A 64 11.99 -15.49 -4.73
C SER A 64 13.05 -15.28 -5.79
N THR A 65 13.80 -14.18 -5.67
CA THR A 65 14.77 -13.75 -6.70
C THR A 65 16.13 -13.52 -6.08
N ASP A 66 17.16 -14.10 -6.70
CA ASP A 66 18.55 -13.88 -6.34
C ASP A 66 19.15 -12.75 -7.18
N TYR A 67 19.46 -11.63 -6.52
CA TYR A 67 20.06 -10.49 -7.18
C TYR A 67 21.59 -10.57 -7.13
N PRO A 68 22.28 -10.49 -8.28
CA PRO A 68 23.74 -10.50 -8.31
C PRO A 68 24.30 -9.28 -7.57
N ARG A 69 25.45 -9.45 -6.93
CA ARG A 69 26.18 -8.37 -6.25
C ARG A 69 27.55 -8.20 -6.89
N ALA A 70 28.03 -6.96 -6.92
CA ALA A 70 29.35 -6.65 -7.45
C ALA A 70 30.48 -7.33 -6.64
N GLY A 71 31.62 -7.55 -7.28
CA GLY A 71 32.84 -8.03 -6.63
C GLY A 71 32.79 -9.49 -6.14
N GLY A 72 31.95 -10.34 -6.75
CA GLY A 72 31.85 -11.76 -6.39
C GLY A 72 31.18 -12.02 -5.03
N ALA A 73 30.56 -10.99 -4.43
CA ALA A 73 29.78 -11.15 -3.22
C ALA A 73 28.60 -12.11 -3.46
N ARG A 74 28.21 -12.86 -2.42
CA ARG A 74 27.05 -13.77 -2.50
C ARG A 74 25.81 -13.01 -3.00
N PRO A 75 25.03 -13.59 -3.92
CA PRO A 75 23.78 -12.99 -4.38
C PRO A 75 22.88 -12.62 -3.19
N ARG A 76 22.15 -11.51 -3.33
CA ARG A 76 21.13 -11.12 -2.37
C ARG A 76 19.85 -11.87 -2.71
N HIS A 77 19.49 -12.84 -1.87
CA HIS A 77 18.20 -13.50 -1.94
C HIS A 77 17.10 -12.58 -1.41
N VAL A 78 16.04 -12.37 -2.20
CA VAL A 78 14.88 -11.56 -1.81
C VAL A 78 13.59 -12.33 -2.06
N LYS A 79 12.69 -12.35 -1.08
CA LYS A 79 11.36 -12.93 -1.19
C LYS A 79 10.34 -11.86 -1.57
N HIS A 80 10.00 -11.79 -2.85
CA HIS A 80 8.91 -10.97 -3.38
C HIS A 80 7.58 -11.69 -3.15
N ASN A 81 7.07 -11.62 -1.91
CA ASN A 81 5.85 -12.31 -1.47
C ASN A 81 4.66 -11.36 -1.23
N GLY A 82 4.67 -10.19 -1.88
CA GLY A 82 3.69 -9.13 -1.65
C GLY A 82 2.25 -9.56 -1.88
N ARG A 83 1.99 -10.31 -2.97
CA ARG A 83 0.64 -10.78 -3.32
C ARG A 83 0.07 -11.67 -2.22
N ASN A 84 0.81 -12.70 -1.83
CA ASN A 84 0.36 -13.65 -0.81
C ASN A 84 0.15 -12.95 0.53
N ASN A 85 1.03 -12.01 0.90
CA ASN A 85 0.88 -11.24 2.14
C ASN A 85 -0.40 -10.41 2.15
N VAL A 86 -0.76 -9.76 1.03
CA VAL A 86 -2.01 -8.99 0.92
C VAL A 86 -3.21 -9.92 0.95
N GLN A 87 -3.21 -11.00 0.16
CA GLN A 87 -4.33 -11.92 0.09
C GLN A 87 -4.65 -12.56 1.44
N GLU A 88 -3.64 -12.98 2.20
CA GLU A 88 -3.84 -13.50 3.57
C GLU A 88 -4.39 -12.44 4.52
N ALA A 89 -3.90 -11.20 4.41
CA ALA A 89 -4.42 -10.09 5.20
C ALA A 89 -5.88 -9.76 4.84
N LEU A 90 -6.23 -9.69 3.55
CA LEU A 90 -7.60 -9.45 3.08
C LEU A 90 -8.55 -10.56 3.52
N GLN A 91 -8.13 -11.83 3.41
CA GLN A 91 -8.91 -12.95 3.93
C GLN A 91 -9.20 -12.82 5.43
N TRP A 92 -8.21 -12.39 6.22
CA TRP A 92 -8.44 -12.12 7.63
C TRP A 92 -9.39 -10.93 7.83
N ILE A 93 -9.20 -9.81 7.11
CA ILE A 93 -10.06 -8.63 7.18
C ILE A 93 -11.52 -9.00 6.89
N TYR A 94 -11.77 -9.67 5.78
CA TYR A 94 -13.13 -10.06 5.34
C TYR A 94 -13.82 -11.04 6.29
N ARG A 95 -13.08 -11.79 7.10
CA ARG A 95 -13.65 -12.66 8.15
C ARG A 95 -13.99 -11.93 9.46
N ASN A 96 -13.45 -10.72 9.65
CA ASN A 96 -13.54 -10.00 10.92
C ASN A 96 -14.31 -8.67 10.81
N PHE A 97 -14.52 -8.16 9.60
CA PHE A 97 -15.23 -6.90 9.35
C PHE A 97 -16.21 -7.10 8.20
N ASP A 98 -17.49 -7.29 8.52
CA ASP A 98 -18.49 -7.66 7.50
C ASP A 98 -19.07 -6.44 6.78
N THR A 99 -19.47 -5.38 7.51
CA THR A 99 -20.25 -4.28 6.94
C THR A 99 -19.80 -2.91 7.48
N PRO A 100 -18.66 -2.37 7.02
CA PRO A 100 -18.25 -1.02 7.40
C PRO A 100 -19.16 0.03 6.73
N ASP A 101 -19.56 1.07 7.47
CA ASP A 101 -20.30 2.21 6.89
C ASP A 101 -19.41 3.04 5.95
N LYS A 102 -18.12 3.11 6.27
CA LYS A 102 -17.09 3.85 5.52
C LYS A 102 -15.85 3.01 5.33
N LEU A 103 -15.24 3.11 4.16
CA LEU A 103 -14.00 2.43 3.81
C LEU A 103 -13.00 3.45 3.25
N LEU A 104 -11.80 3.48 3.83
CA LEU A 104 -10.65 4.17 3.26
C LEU A 104 -9.57 3.17 2.92
N ILE A 105 -9.29 3.02 1.63
CA ILE A 105 -8.17 2.24 1.10
C ILE A 105 -7.02 3.22 0.87
N THR A 106 -5.92 3.09 1.61
CA THR A 106 -4.82 4.04 1.48
C THR A 106 -3.44 3.43 1.71
N GLY A 107 -2.44 4.09 1.14
CA GLY A 107 -1.03 3.77 1.34
C GLY A 107 -0.16 4.90 0.79
N SER A 108 1.10 4.92 1.23
CA SER A 108 2.07 5.94 0.84
C SER A 108 3.32 5.32 0.22
N SER A 109 3.95 6.00 -0.74
CA SER A 109 5.13 5.50 -1.45
C SER A 109 4.83 4.15 -2.12
N ALA A 110 5.64 3.11 -1.88
CA ALA A 110 5.35 1.74 -2.34
C ALA A 110 3.95 1.25 -1.94
N GLY A 111 3.44 1.68 -0.78
CA GLY A 111 2.08 1.35 -0.34
C GLY A 111 1.00 2.10 -1.12
N GLY A 112 1.29 3.24 -1.73
CA GLY A 112 0.35 3.96 -2.61
C GLY A 112 0.15 3.24 -3.95
N PHE A 113 1.20 2.60 -4.48
CA PHE A 113 1.08 1.66 -5.59
C PHE A 113 0.23 0.45 -5.20
N GLY A 114 0.59 -0.21 -4.09
CA GLY A 114 -0.16 -1.36 -3.58
C GLY A 114 -1.64 -1.04 -3.33
N SER A 115 -1.94 0.09 -2.68
CA SER A 115 -3.33 0.50 -2.43
C SER A 115 -4.11 0.71 -3.73
N ALA A 116 -3.49 1.30 -4.75
CA ALA A 116 -4.12 1.49 -6.06
C ALA A 116 -4.37 0.16 -6.79
N PHE A 117 -3.44 -0.78 -6.75
CA PHE A 117 -3.60 -2.06 -7.45
C PHE A 117 -4.70 -2.94 -6.83
N TRP A 118 -4.78 -2.98 -5.50
CA TRP A 118 -5.76 -3.79 -4.77
C TRP A 118 -7.10 -3.06 -4.53
N ALA A 119 -7.24 -1.78 -4.91
CA ALA A 119 -8.39 -0.95 -4.56
C ALA A 119 -9.73 -1.54 -5.03
N SER A 120 -9.81 -1.97 -6.30
CA SER A 120 -11.04 -2.50 -6.86
C SER A 120 -11.50 -3.79 -6.17
N GLU A 121 -10.58 -4.69 -5.83
CA GLU A 121 -10.91 -5.94 -5.11
C GLU A 121 -11.53 -5.62 -3.74
N ILE A 122 -10.90 -4.73 -2.97
CA ILE A 122 -11.35 -4.36 -1.62
C ILE A 122 -12.67 -3.57 -1.69
N ALA A 123 -12.77 -2.63 -2.63
CA ALA A 123 -13.95 -1.79 -2.80
C ALA A 123 -15.19 -2.61 -3.21
N ASN A 124 -15.02 -3.61 -4.07
CA ASN A 124 -16.11 -4.48 -4.51
C ASN A 124 -16.55 -5.46 -3.41
N HIS A 125 -15.64 -5.90 -2.53
CA HIS A 125 -16.03 -6.68 -1.36
C HIS A 125 -16.93 -5.87 -0.40
N TYR A 126 -16.64 -4.57 -0.25
CA TYR A 126 -17.38 -3.64 0.61
C TYR A 126 -18.23 -2.66 -0.19
N GLU A 127 -18.87 -3.11 -1.27
CA GLU A 127 -19.60 -2.24 -2.21
C GLU A 127 -20.72 -1.39 -1.58
N GLN A 128 -21.18 -1.78 -0.38
CA GLN A 128 -22.20 -1.09 0.40
C GLN A 128 -21.64 0.06 1.29
N ALA A 129 -20.33 0.14 1.52
CA ALA A 129 -19.70 1.23 2.27
C ALA A 129 -19.59 2.54 1.48
N GLU A 130 -19.48 3.69 2.13
CA GLU A 130 -18.94 4.90 1.51
C GLU A 130 -17.44 4.71 1.25
N ILE A 131 -17.06 4.57 -0.02
CA ILE A 131 -15.71 4.14 -0.42
C ILE A 131 -14.85 5.35 -0.81
N TYR A 132 -13.67 5.41 -0.21
CA TYR A 132 -12.61 6.37 -0.50
C TYR A 132 -11.32 5.61 -0.79
N HIS A 133 -10.63 6.00 -1.85
CA HIS A 133 -9.27 5.53 -2.14
C HIS A 133 -8.32 6.74 -2.14
N LEU A 134 -7.21 6.63 -1.41
CA LEU A 134 -6.15 7.61 -1.42
C LEU A 134 -4.81 6.91 -1.68
N SER A 135 -4.24 7.18 -2.85
CA SER A 135 -2.86 6.87 -3.14
C SER A 135 -1.98 8.08 -2.85
N ASP A 136 -1.12 7.99 -1.82
CA ASP A 136 -0.24 9.08 -1.39
C ASP A 136 1.21 8.83 -1.86
N SER A 137 1.86 9.90 -2.32
CA SER A 137 3.27 9.97 -2.63
C SER A 137 3.76 8.79 -3.45
N SER A 138 3.01 8.39 -4.48
CA SER A 138 3.33 7.27 -5.35
C SER A 138 3.25 7.69 -6.83
N PHE A 139 4.41 7.86 -7.44
CA PHE A 139 4.54 8.13 -8.87
C PHE A 139 5.93 7.74 -9.35
N LEU A 140 5.99 6.88 -10.36
CA LEU A 140 7.21 6.43 -11.03
C LEU A 140 6.83 6.04 -12.47
N ALA A 141 7.38 6.74 -13.46
CA ALA A 141 7.21 6.44 -14.87
C ALA A 141 8.43 5.68 -15.41
N SER A 142 8.24 4.45 -15.90
CA SER A 142 9.32 3.65 -16.48
C SER A 142 8.83 2.61 -17.50
N ASP A 143 9.46 2.57 -18.67
CA ASP A 143 9.23 1.50 -19.65
C ASP A 143 9.87 0.16 -19.22
N ASN A 144 10.66 0.14 -18.14
CA ASN A 144 11.31 -1.07 -17.62
C ASN A 144 10.41 -1.90 -16.70
N TRP A 145 9.18 -1.45 -16.41
CA TRP A 145 8.26 -2.20 -15.56
C TRP A 145 8.02 -3.64 -16.01
N PRO A 146 7.82 -3.96 -17.32
CA PRO A 146 7.70 -5.35 -17.78
C PRO A 146 8.85 -6.26 -17.38
N ALA A 147 10.10 -5.77 -17.43
CA ALA A 147 11.25 -6.56 -17.00
C ALA A 147 11.19 -6.81 -15.50
N ILE A 148 11.01 -5.75 -14.69
CA ILE A 148 11.00 -5.83 -13.23
C ILE A 148 9.83 -6.71 -12.73
N VAL A 149 8.62 -6.42 -13.18
CA VAL A 149 7.40 -7.04 -12.67
C VAL A 149 7.28 -8.50 -13.12
N ASN A 150 7.65 -8.82 -14.37
CA ASN A 150 7.50 -10.19 -14.87
C ASN A 150 8.72 -11.07 -14.59
N GLN A 151 9.94 -10.52 -14.62
CA GLN A 151 11.16 -11.32 -14.46
C GLN A 151 11.60 -11.38 -13.00
N ASN A 152 11.53 -10.26 -12.27
CA ASN A 152 12.03 -10.19 -10.90
C ASN A 152 10.95 -10.42 -9.85
N TRP A 153 9.73 -9.91 -10.04
CA TRP A 153 8.65 -10.06 -9.05
C TRP A 153 7.68 -11.19 -9.40
N GLN A 154 7.64 -11.62 -10.66
CA GLN A 154 6.71 -12.60 -11.22
C GLN A 154 5.28 -12.36 -10.73
N ALA A 155 4.83 -11.12 -10.91
CA ALA A 155 3.58 -10.62 -10.33
C ALA A 155 2.35 -10.87 -11.22
N ASP A 156 2.46 -11.65 -12.31
CA ASP A 156 1.41 -11.94 -13.31
C ASP A 156 0.40 -10.79 -13.51
N PHE A 157 0.91 -9.56 -13.65
CA PHE A 157 0.17 -8.34 -13.33
C PHE A 157 -1.20 -8.27 -14.02
N ARG A 158 -1.20 -8.50 -15.33
CA ARG A 158 -2.43 -8.44 -16.14
C ARG A 158 -3.45 -9.52 -15.73
N GLN A 159 -2.98 -10.71 -15.37
CA GLN A 159 -3.85 -11.78 -14.91
C GLN A 159 -4.44 -11.45 -13.54
N GLN A 160 -3.64 -10.87 -12.64
CA GLN A 160 -4.11 -10.50 -11.30
C GLN A 160 -5.08 -9.33 -11.31
N PHE A 161 -4.79 -8.27 -12.08
CA PHE A 161 -5.53 -7.00 -11.97
C PHE A 161 -6.45 -6.70 -13.16
N SER A 162 -6.42 -7.51 -14.22
CA SER A 162 -7.31 -7.40 -15.39
C SER A 162 -7.19 -6.08 -16.19
N TYR A 163 -6.06 -5.37 -16.07
CA TYR A 163 -5.70 -4.24 -16.94
C TYR A 163 -4.20 -4.29 -17.29
N PRO A 164 -3.77 -3.66 -18.40
CA PRO A 164 -2.37 -3.67 -18.78
C PRO A 164 -1.53 -2.82 -17.84
N MET A 165 -0.29 -3.25 -17.63
CA MET A 165 0.73 -2.40 -17.03
C MET A 165 1.21 -1.37 -18.06
N GLU A 166 1.35 -0.13 -17.64
CA GLU A 166 1.87 0.97 -18.43
C GLU A 166 3.11 1.59 -17.76
N ALA A 167 3.81 2.48 -18.48
CA ALA A 167 4.95 3.21 -17.93
C ALA A 167 4.55 3.96 -16.64
N ASP A 168 3.37 4.58 -16.65
CA ASP A 168 2.71 5.11 -15.46
C ASP A 168 1.71 4.08 -14.91
N MET A 169 2.18 3.28 -13.96
CA MET A 169 1.37 2.26 -13.30
C MET A 169 0.24 2.86 -12.44
N ILE A 170 0.40 4.08 -11.94
CA ILE A 170 -0.65 4.73 -11.14
C ILE A 170 -1.77 5.22 -12.03
N ALA A 171 -1.46 5.87 -13.15
CA ALA A 171 -2.49 6.32 -14.08
C ALA A 171 -3.30 5.14 -14.65
N SER A 172 -2.66 4.03 -15.01
CA SER A 172 -3.35 2.81 -15.46
C SER A 172 -4.22 2.19 -14.37
N ALA A 173 -3.73 2.10 -13.13
CA ALA A 173 -4.51 1.64 -11.99
C ALA A 173 -5.74 2.54 -11.72
N PHE A 174 -5.58 3.87 -11.74
CA PHE A 174 -6.69 4.80 -11.49
C PHE A 174 -7.75 4.75 -12.60
N ARG A 175 -7.36 4.58 -13.87
CA ARG A 175 -8.33 4.38 -14.95
C ARG A 175 -9.11 3.08 -14.79
N ALA A 176 -8.43 1.99 -14.44
CA ALA A 176 -9.09 0.72 -14.16
C ALA A 176 -10.02 0.82 -12.96
N ASN A 177 -9.55 1.41 -11.85
CA ASN A 177 -10.34 1.62 -10.64
C ASN A 177 -11.56 2.50 -10.87
N GLY A 178 -11.45 3.58 -11.66
CA GLY A 178 -12.59 4.43 -12.01
C GLY A 178 -13.66 3.71 -12.83
N THR A 179 -13.34 2.57 -13.43
CA THR A 179 -14.27 1.71 -14.16
C THR A 179 -14.79 0.54 -13.30
N ASN A 180 -13.92 -0.03 -12.47
CA ASN A 180 -14.16 -1.30 -11.79
C ASN A 180 -14.63 -1.17 -10.33
N MET A 181 -14.50 0.02 -9.72
CA MET A 181 -15.02 0.31 -8.39
C MET A 181 -16.48 0.77 -8.45
N PRO A 182 -17.25 0.69 -7.35
CA PRO A 182 -18.60 1.23 -7.31
C PRO A 182 -18.63 2.70 -7.71
N ALA A 183 -19.60 3.11 -8.53
CA ALA A 183 -19.64 4.44 -9.17
C ALA A 183 -19.59 5.65 -8.21
N ARG A 184 -19.94 5.44 -6.93
CA ARG A 184 -19.91 6.45 -5.87
C ARG A 184 -18.57 6.54 -5.14
N ALA A 185 -17.60 5.69 -5.48
CA ALA A 185 -16.30 5.70 -4.85
C ALA A 185 -15.54 6.97 -5.22
N VAL A 186 -14.84 7.54 -4.24
CA VAL A 186 -14.00 8.73 -4.44
C VAL A 186 -12.54 8.30 -4.55
N LEU A 187 -11.92 8.60 -5.69
CA LEU A 187 -10.52 8.28 -5.95
C LEU A 187 -9.66 9.54 -5.82
N MET A 188 -8.60 9.47 -5.02
CA MET A 188 -7.67 10.57 -4.77
C MET A 188 -6.23 10.10 -4.97
N HIS A 189 -5.46 10.92 -5.67
CA HIS A 189 -4.01 10.78 -5.79
C HIS A 189 -3.36 12.05 -5.27
N ALA A 190 -2.41 11.91 -4.34
CA ALA A 190 -1.70 13.03 -3.75
C ALA A 190 -0.20 12.81 -3.94
N CYS A 191 0.46 13.65 -4.72
CA CYS A 191 1.90 13.64 -4.91
C CYS A 191 2.45 15.06 -4.86
N THR A 192 3.59 15.23 -4.21
CA THR A 192 4.33 16.49 -4.26
C THR A 192 5.20 16.53 -5.50
N THR A 193 5.26 17.68 -6.18
CA THR A 193 6.24 17.94 -7.24
C THR A 193 7.68 17.98 -6.71
N HIS A 194 7.84 17.97 -5.38
CA HIS A 194 9.12 18.04 -4.70
C HIS A 194 9.55 16.69 -4.08
N ASP A 195 9.00 15.57 -4.54
CA ASP A 195 9.46 14.25 -4.10
C ASP A 195 10.87 13.97 -4.64
N LYS A 196 11.87 13.99 -3.76
CA LYS A 196 13.26 13.67 -4.15
C LYS A 196 13.53 12.17 -4.16
N VAL A 197 12.78 11.39 -3.38
CA VAL A 197 13.06 9.97 -3.23
C VAL A 197 12.59 9.25 -4.48
N LEU A 198 11.31 9.38 -4.84
CA LEU A 198 10.77 8.73 -6.02
C LEU A 198 11.38 9.27 -7.33
N ALA A 199 11.71 10.57 -7.40
CA ALA A 199 12.43 11.11 -8.55
C ALA A 199 13.80 10.41 -8.75
N SER A 200 14.58 10.21 -7.69
CA SER A 200 15.87 9.48 -7.79
C SER A 200 15.67 8.02 -8.17
N PHE A 201 14.65 7.35 -7.62
CA PHE A 201 14.31 5.98 -8.02
C PHE A 201 13.92 5.91 -9.50
N GLN A 202 13.07 6.82 -9.98
CA GLN A 202 12.66 6.88 -11.38
C GLN A 202 13.87 7.06 -12.30
N ASN A 203 14.75 7.99 -11.98
CA ASN A 203 15.96 8.23 -12.76
C ASN A 203 16.81 6.95 -12.85
N ARG A 204 17.08 6.29 -11.72
CA ARG A 204 17.81 5.01 -11.70
C ARG A 204 17.11 3.91 -12.51
N LEU A 205 15.79 3.78 -12.36
CA LEU A 205 15.01 2.81 -13.11
C LEU A 205 15.12 3.04 -14.62
N ASN A 206 15.27 4.29 -15.04
CA ASN A 206 15.40 4.69 -16.44
C ASN A 206 16.86 4.82 -16.91
N GLY A 207 17.83 4.29 -16.15
CA GLY A 207 19.25 4.31 -16.50
C GLY A 207 19.93 5.68 -16.37
N GLN A 208 19.31 6.62 -15.67
CA GLN A 208 19.86 7.94 -15.34
C GLN A 208 20.50 7.93 -13.93
N GLY A 209 21.31 8.95 -13.64
CA GLY A 209 21.95 9.14 -12.33
C GLY A 209 20.97 9.60 -11.24
N ASP A 210 21.47 9.75 -10.01
CA ASP A 210 20.68 10.24 -8.86
C ASP A 210 20.42 11.74 -8.86
N GLU A 211 21.01 12.45 -9.80
CA GLU A 211 20.91 13.90 -9.87
C GLU A 211 19.45 14.28 -10.14
N ILE A 212 18.90 15.05 -9.22
CA ILE A 212 17.61 15.70 -9.35
C ILE A 212 17.93 17.18 -9.40
N ASP A 213 18.20 17.67 -10.61
CA ASP A 213 18.32 19.09 -10.85
C ASP A 213 16.99 19.77 -10.55
N ARG A 214 17.03 20.83 -9.74
CA ARG A 214 15.91 21.75 -9.51
C ARG A 214 16.36 23.17 -9.75
#